data_AF-A0A7J3MXC4-F1
#
_entry.id   AF-A0A7J3MXC4-F1
#
_cell.length_a   1.000
_cell.length_b   1.000
_cell.length_c   1.000
_cell.angle_alpha   90.00
_cell.angle_beta   90.00
_cell.angle_gamma   90.00
#
_symmetry.space_group_name_H-M   'P 1'
#
loop_
_entity.id
_entity.type
_entity.pdbx_description
1 polymer ?
#
loop_
_entity_poly.entity_id
_entity_poly.type
_entity_poly.pdbx_seq_one_letter_code
_entity_poly.pdbx_strand_id
1 'polypeptide(L)'
;GLGTETLSKMCKGEIVGLKGPLGRGFIVEDYTKSVLVIAGGIGIAPIPFFIYRSKYKKLDVVWGVKRREELFDLNRFNQDIGDRYRLFMATEDCSYGFCGTALERLKNIPLEDYDIILAVGPQPMLKGICEYIRNTNLEAYVALETMVKCGIGLCGSCFIRASNKLLCIDGPVFRCDEVIQHLGKTNNSKNI
;
A
#
# COMPACT_ATOMS: atom_id res chain seq x y z
N GLY A 1 -6.40 12.09 -12.87
CA GLY A 1 -7.60 12.98 -12.87
C GLY A 1 -7.16 14.42 -12.99
N LEU A 2 -8.11 15.37 -13.06
CA LEU A 2 -7.80 16.79 -13.30
C LEU A 2 -6.78 17.35 -12.28
N GLY A 3 -7.01 17.16 -10.98
CA GLY A 3 -6.11 17.68 -9.94
C GLY A 3 -4.68 17.13 -10.02
N THR A 4 -4.52 15.82 -10.26
CA THR A 4 -3.18 15.21 -10.41
C THR A 4 -2.48 15.67 -11.68
N GLU A 5 -3.23 15.89 -12.76
CA GLU A 5 -2.69 16.40 -14.02
C GLU A 5 -2.22 17.86 -13.87
N THR A 6 -2.99 18.71 -13.19
CA THR A 6 -2.57 20.07 -12.86
C THR A 6 -1.31 20.06 -12.00
N LEU A 7 -1.27 19.26 -10.94
CA LEU A 7 -0.08 19.13 -10.08
C LEU A 7 1.15 18.65 -10.87
N SER A 8 1.01 17.72 -11.81
CA SER A 8 2.14 17.22 -12.62
C SER A 8 2.73 18.25 -13.58
N LYS A 9 2.00 19.34 -13.87
CA LYS A 9 2.43 20.41 -14.77
C LYS A 9 3.00 21.62 -14.01
N MET A 10 3.02 21.56 -12.67
CA MET A 10 3.57 22.65 -11.85
C MET A 10 5.09 22.79 -12.02
N CYS A 11 5.57 24.02 -11.93
CA CYS A 11 6.94 24.43 -12.09
C CYS A 11 7.59 24.82 -10.75
N LYS A 12 8.93 24.78 -10.72
CA LYS A 12 9.71 25.23 -9.56
C LYS A 12 9.38 26.69 -9.23
N GLY A 13 9.06 26.95 -7.96
CA GLY A 13 8.72 28.29 -7.45
C GLY A 13 7.22 28.54 -7.33
N GLU A 14 6.37 27.68 -7.90
CA GLU A 14 4.93 27.75 -7.66
C GLU A 14 4.55 27.30 -6.24
N ILE A 15 3.43 27.84 -5.74
CA ILE A 15 2.96 27.59 -4.38
C ILE A 15 1.92 26.47 -4.38
N VAL A 16 2.11 25.48 -3.51
CA VAL A 16 1.14 24.42 -3.24
C VAL A 16 0.77 24.42 -1.76
N GLY A 17 -0.54 24.40 -1.46
CA GLY A 17 -1.02 24.25 -0.10
C GLY A 17 -0.92 22.80 0.36
N LEU A 18 -0.35 22.57 1.55
CA LEU A 18 -0.24 21.26 2.17
C LEU A 18 -1.05 21.20 3.47
N LYS A 19 -1.70 20.06 3.70
CA LYS A 19 -2.43 19.77 4.94
C LYS A 19 -2.04 18.39 5.44
N GLY A 20 -1.44 18.31 6.63
CA GLY A 20 -1.06 17.05 7.25
C GLY A 20 -0.03 17.21 8.36
N PRO A 21 0.45 16.10 8.95
CA PRO A 21 0.10 14.70 8.62
C PRO A 21 -1.35 14.35 8.96
N LEU A 22 -1.95 13.39 8.24
CA LEU A 22 -3.32 12.92 8.44
C LEU A 22 -3.35 11.40 8.60
N GLY A 23 -4.35 10.90 9.33
CA GLY A 23 -4.54 9.48 9.56
C GLY A 23 -3.44 8.82 10.42
N ARG A 24 -3.46 7.49 10.39
CA ARG A 24 -2.62 6.53 11.10
C ARG A 24 -2.03 5.57 10.07
N GLY A 25 -0.73 5.69 9.86
CA GLY A 25 0.03 4.87 8.91
C GLY A 25 0.37 3.49 9.46
N PHE A 26 1.25 2.79 8.75
CA PHE A 26 1.82 1.53 9.23
C PHE A 26 2.64 1.77 10.50
N ILE A 27 2.62 0.77 11.40
CA ILE A 27 3.55 0.73 12.52
C ILE A 27 4.95 0.48 11.95
N VAL A 28 5.96 1.15 12.50
CA VAL A 28 7.35 1.08 12.02
C VAL A 28 8.34 0.66 13.10
N GLU A 29 7.89 0.46 14.34
CA GLU A 29 8.74 0.22 15.51
C GLU A 29 8.42 -1.13 16.17
N ASP A 30 8.89 -2.21 15.56
CA ASP A 30 8.91 -3.54 16.19
C ASP A 30 10.15 -4.33 15.77
N TYR A 31 11.15 -4.34 16.65
CA TYR A 31 12.45 -4.98 16.42
C TYR A 31 12.41 -6.51 16.40
N THR A 32 11.28 -7.12 16.74
CA THR A 32 11.16 -8.57 16.84
C THR A 32 10.58 -9.21 15.59
N LYS A 33 9.83 -8.43 14.81
CA LYS A 33 9.01 -8.92 13.70
C LYS A 33 9.73 -8.86 12.36
N SER A 34 9.48 -9.88 11.54
CA SER A 34 9.82 -9.93 10.13
C SER A 34 8.61 -9.53 9.29
N VAL A 35 8.79 -8.61 8.34
CA VAL A 35 7.71 -8.02 7.55
C VAL A 35 7.90 -8.25 6.07
N LEU A 36 6.83 -8.59 5.37
CA LEU A 36 6.76 -8.58 3.92
C LEU A 36 5.75 -7.53 3.45
N VAL A 37 6.26 -6.52 2.74
CA VAL A 37 5.45 -5.45 2.15
C VAL A 37 5.03 -5.86 0.74
N ILE A 38 3.75 -5.73 0.39
CA ILE A 38 3.22 -6.01 -0.94
C ILE A 38 2.67 -4.71 -1.55
N ALA A 39 3.37 -4.18 -2.54
CA ALA A 39 3.02 -2.96 -3.25
C ALA A 39 2.50 -3.26 -4.67
N GLY A 40 1.43 -2.58 -5.07
CA GLY A 40 0.87 -2.65 -6.43
C GLY A 40 0.88 -1.29 -7.12
N GLY A 41 1.49 -1.20 -8.30
CA GLY A 41 1.56 0.02 -9.10
C GLY A 41 2.18 1.18 -8.30
N ILE A 42 1.47 2.31 -8.24
CA ILE A 42 1.88 3.51 -7.49
C ILE A 42 1.86 3.33 -5.96
N GLY A 43 1.31 2.22 -5.45
CA GLY A 43 1.33 1.90 -4.02
C GLY A 43 2.74 1.76 -3.45
N ILE A 44 3.76 1.66 -4.30
CA ILE A 44 5.17 1.69 -3.92
C ILE A 44 5.62 3.05 -3.38
N ALA A 45 4.95 4.16 -3.74
CA ALA A 45 5.39 5.52 -3.43
C ALA A 45 5.69 5.79 -1.94
N PRO A 46 4.86 5.34 -0.96
CA PRO A 46 5.19 5.52 0.47
C PRO A 46 6.28 4.58 0.99
N ILE A 47 6.63 3.52 0.25
CA ILE A 47 7.47 2.43 0.77
C ILE A 47 8.92 2.86 1.05
N PRO A 48 9.61 3.67 0.23
CA PRO A 48 10.94 4.15 0.57
C PRO A 48 11.00 4.84 1.94
N PHE A 49 10.07 5.74 2.23
CA PHE A 49 10.01 6.41 3.54
C PHE A 49 9.68 5.43 4.68
N PHE A 50 8.80 4.46 4.43
CA PHE A 50 8.50 3.38 5.38
C PHE A 50 9.74 2.55 5.71
N ILE A 51 10.52 2.11 4.72
CA ILE A 51 11.75 1.34 4.96
C ILE A 51 12.77 2.18 5.73
N TYR A 52 12.94 3.45 5.38
CA TYR A 52 13.84 4.35 6.09
C TYR A 52 13.49 4.49 7.59
N ARG A 53 12.19 4.58 7.91
CA ARG A 53 11.70 4.69 9.30
C ARG A 53 11.67 3.36 10.04
N SER A 54 11.53 2.25 9.31
CA SER A 54 11.35 0.91 9.84
C SER A 54 12.48 0.48 10.77
N LYS A 55 12.08 -0.20 11.85
CA LYS A 55 12.95 -0.87 12.82
C LYS A 55 12.70 -2.38 12.89
N TYR A 56 12.02 -2.95 11.88
CA TYR A 56 11.77 -4.38 11.80
C TYR A 56 13.05 -5.21 11.72
N LYS A 57 13.01 -6.43 12.27
CA LYS A 57 14.14 -7.38 12.23
C LYS A 57 14.54 -7.72 10.80
N LYS A 58 13.54 -7.92 9.95
CA LYS A 58 13.64 -8.21 8.52
C LYS A 58 12.51 -7.48 7.82
N LEU A 59 12.81 -6.92 6.65
CA LEU A 59 11.83 -6.28 5.79
C LEU A 59 12.13 -6.67 4.35
N ASP A 60 11.18 -7.28 3.67
CA ASP A 60 11.25 -7.52 2.23
C ASP A 60 10.04 -6.87 1.54
N VAL A 61 10.17 -6.62 0.24
CA VAL A 61 9.15 -5.95 -0.57
C VAL A 61 8.84 -6.76 -1.82
N VAL A 62 7.57 -7.04 -2.07
CA VAL A 62 7.04 -7.41 -3.38
C VAL A 62 6.51 -6.15 -4.04
N TRP A 63 6.89 -5.91 -5.30
CA TRP A 63 6.33 -4.84 -6.09
C TRP A 63 5.84 -5.35 -7.44
N GLY A 64 4.52 -5.35 -7.62
CA GLY A 64 3.88 -5.70 -8.89
C GLY A 64 3.46 -4.47 -9.67
N VAL A 65 3.76 -4.47 -10.96
CA VAL A 65 3.29 -3.46 -11.93
C VAL A 65 2.79 -4.15 -13.18
N LYS A 66 2.16 -3.41 -14.11
CA LYS A 66 1.72 -4.00 -15.36
C LYS A 66 2.89 -4.32 -16.28
N ARG A 67 3.89 -3.42 -16.36
CA ARG A 67 5.03 -3.49 -17.30
C ARG A 67 6.31 -2.88 -16.74
N ARG A 68 7.46 -3.25 -17.30
CA ARG A 68 8.83 -2.82 -16.90
C ARG A 68 8.95 -1.31 -16.72
N GLU A 69 8.32 -0.51 -17.58
CA GLU A 69 8.49 0.95 -17.63
C GLU A 69 7.91 1.67 -16.41
N GLU A 70 7.02 0.99 -15.67
CA GLU A 70 6.48 1.50 -14.41
C GLU A 70 7.42 1.25 -13.23
N LEU A 71 8.43 0.40 -13.40
CA LEU A 71 9.46 0.14 -12.39
C LEU A 71 10.52 1.23 -12.40
N PHE A 72 10.98 1.61 -11.21
CA PHE A 72 12.07 2.56 -11.01
C PHE A 72 12.91 2.15 -9.80
N ASP A 73 14.15 2.63 -9.76
CA ASP A 73 15.03 2.38 -8.63
C ASP A 73 14.55 3.12 -7.37
N LEU A 74 14.19 2.35 -6.34
CA LEU A 74 13.70 2.88 -5.07
C LEU A 74 14.79 3.62 -4.29
N ASN A 75 16.06 3.30 -4.52
CA ASN A 75 17.19 3.99 -3.88
C ASN A 75 17.34 5.44 -4.36
N ARG A 76 16.70 5.81 -5.48
CA ARG A 76 16.65 7.21 -5.94
C ARG A 76 15.93 8.14 -4.96
N PHE A 77 15.06 7.60 -4.10
CA PHE A 77 14.31 8.38 -3.11
C PHE A 77 15.08 8.57 -1.81
N ASN A 78 15.92 7.61 -1.44
CA ASN A 78 16.80 7.71 -0.28
C ASN A 78 17.90 6.66 -0.36
N GLN A 79 19.15 7.10 -0.48
CA GLN A 79 20.32 6.23 -0.59
C GLN A 79 20.61 5.47 0.71
N ASP A 80 20.15 5.97 1.86
CA ASP A 80 20.35 5.34 3.18
C ASP A 80 19.50 4.08 3.39
N ILE A 81 18.58 3.80 2.46
CA ILE A 81 17.74 2.59 2.50
C ILE A 81 18.57 1.35 2.12
N GLY A 82 19.47 1.46 1.13
CA GLY A 82 20.46 0.44 0.76
C GLY A 82 19.97 -1.02 0.80
N ASP A 83 20.82 -1.90 1.31
CA ASP A 83 20.59 -3.36 1.43
C ASP A 83 19.66 -3.75 2.61
N ARG A 84 18.91 -2.80 3.19
CA ARG A 84 18.01 -3.09 4.34
C ARG A 84 16.81 -3.97 3.97
N TYR A 85 16.58 -4.21 2.68
CA TYR A 85 15.44 -4.96 2.19
C TYR A 85 15.78 -5.71 0.90
N ARG A 86 15.09 -6.82 0.66
CA ARG A 86 15.08 -7.45 -0.67
C ARG A 86 13.86 -6.99 -1.44
N LEU A 87 14.04 -6.73 -2.73
CA LEU A 87 12.98 -6.34 -3.64
C LEU A 87 12.66 -7.48 -4.62
N PHE A 88 11.43 -7.96 -4.56
CA PHE A 88 10.88 -8.95 -5.47
C PHE A 88 9.93 -8.25 -6.46
N MET A 89 10.34 -8.12 -7.71
CA MET A 89 9.53 -7.47 -8.75
C MET A 89 8.68 -8.48 -9.51
N ALA A 90 7.49 -8.05 -9.90
CA ALA A 90 6.58 -8.79 -10.76
C ALA A 90 5.98 -7.88 -11.84
N THR A 91 5.89 -8.37 -13.07
CA THR A 91 5.27 -7.68 -14.20
C THR A 91 4.23 -8.57 -14.86
N GLU A 92 3.02 -8.04 -15.03
CA GLU A 92 1.89 -8.79 -15.64
C GLU A 92 2.15 -9.14 -17.12
N ASP A 93 2.90 -8.31 -17.85
CA ASP A 93 3.31 -8.56 -19.24
C ASP A 93 4.60 -9.39 -19.37
N CYS A 94 5.14 -9.86 -18.25
CA CYS A 94 6.36 -10.68 -18.18
C CYS A 94 7.62 -9.99 -18.72
N SER A 95 7.62 -8.65 -18.81
CA SER A 95 8.75 -7.85 -19.27
C SER A 95 9.92 -7.81 -18.28
N TYR A 96 9.71 -8.10 -16.98
CA TYR A 96 10.78 -8.08 -15.98
C TYR A 96 10.46 -8.81 -14.68
N GLY A 97 11.47 -9.48 -14.11
CA GLY A 97 11.29 -10.18 -12.83
C GLY A 97 10.32 -11.35 -12.96
N PHE A 98 9.39 -11.47 -12.01
CA PHE A 98 8.37 -12.53 -12.04
C PHE A 98 7.26 -12.21 -13.06
N CYS A 99 6.96 -13.18 -13.93
CA CYS A 99 5.86 -13.11 -14.90
C CYS A 99 4.52 -13.34 -14.16
N GLY A 100 3.78 -12.25 -13.92
CA GLY A 100 2.49 -12.26 -13.22
C GLY A 100 2.29 -11.07 -12.29
N THR A 101 1.24 -11.15 -11.48
CA THR A 101 0.83 -10.14 -10.50
C THR A 101 1.65 -10.19 -9.21
N ALA A 102 1.58 -9.11 -8.39
CA ALA A 102 2.14 -9.10 -7.03
C ALA A 102 1.57 -10.24 -6.15
N LEU A 103 0.28 -10.57 -6.31
CA LEU A 103 -0.38 -11.63 -5.55
C LEU A 103 0.15 -13.02 -5.96
N GLU A 104 0.37 -13.25 -7.24
CA GLU A 104 0.99 -14.51 -7.69
C GLU A 104 2.45 -14.59 -7.24
N ARG A 105 3.17 -13.47 -7.25
CA ARG A 105 4.53 -13.42 -6.69
C ARG A 105 4.54 -13.74 -5.19
N LEU A 106 3.60 -13.20 -4.41
CA LEU A 106 3.43 -13.49 -3.00
C LEU A 106 3.28 -15.00 -2.74
N LYS A 107 2.51 -15.72 -3.56
CA LYS A 107 2.31 -17.18 -3.43
C LYS A 107 3.59 -18.01 -3.62
N ASN A 108 4.65 -17.41 -4.16
CA ASN A 108 5.95 -18.05 -4.40
C ASN A 108 7.02 -17.62 -3.38
N ILE A 109 6.63 -16.89 -2.33
CA ILE A 109 7.53 -16.47 -1.26
C ILE A 109 7.30 -17.39 -0.05
N PRO A 110 8.37 -17.88 0.61
CA PRO A 110 8.24 -18.65 1.86
C PRO A 110 7.66 -17.75 2.94
N LEU A 111 6.38 -17.95 3.27
CA LEU A 111 5.65 -17.09 4.19
C LEU A 111 6.04 -17.31 5.65
N GLU A 112 6.60 -18.47 5.96
CA GLU A 112 7.15 -18.86 7.26
C GLU A 112 8.30 -17.95 7.74
N ASP A 113 8.91 -17.19 6.84
CA ASP A 113 9.96 -16.22 7.13
C ASP A 113 9.44 -14.90 7.73
N TYR A 114 8.13 -14.69 7.75
CA TYR A 114 7.50 -13.42 8.09
C TYR A 114 6.45 -13.60 9.18
N ASP A 115 6.24 -12.54 9.94
CA ASP A 115 5.17 -12.44 10.94
C ASP A 115 3.99 -11.61 10.42
N ILE A 116 4.29 -10.59 9.59
CA ILE A 116 3.33 -9.56 9.19
C ILE A 116 3.40 -9.31 7.69
N ILE A 117 2.23 -9.20 7.06
CA ILE A 117 2.03 -8.70 5.70
C ILE A 117 1.51 -7.27 5.75
N LEU A 118 2.17 -6.35 5.06
CA LEU A 118 1.69 -4.98 4.86
C LEU A 118 1.40 -4.77 3.39
N ALA A 119 0.18 -4.40 3.00
CA ALA A 119 -0.19 -4.30 1.60
C ALA A 119 -0.75 -2.93 1.24
N VAL A 120 -0.35 -2.41 0.07
CA VAL A 120 -0.76 -1.11 -0.46
C VAL A 120 -0.88 -1.18 -1.98
N GLY A 121 -2.02 -0.77 -2.51
CA GLY A 121 -2.26 -0.81 -3.95
C GLY A 121 -3.73 -1.02 -4.31
N PRO A 122 -4.01 -1.50 -5.53
CA PRO A 122 -5.37 -1.62 -6.04
C PRO A 122 -6.26 -2.51 -5.16
N GLN A 123 -7.53 -2.13 -4.98
CA GLN A 123 -8.48 -2.90 -4.16
C GLN A 123 -8.58 -4.39 -4.52
N PRO A 124 -8.57 -4.83 -5.80
CA PRO A 124 -8.57 -6.25 -6.13
C PRO A 124 -7.35 -6.99 -5.59
N MET A 125 -6.17 -6.35 -5.61
CA MET A 125 -4.95 -6.92 -5.04
C MET A 125 -5.05 -7.04 -3.52
N LEU A 126 -5.51 -5.98 -2.84
CA LEU A 126 -5.69 -5.99 -1.38
C LEU A 126 -6.69 -7.08 -0.96
N LYS A 127 -7.80 -7.23 -1.70
CA LYS A 127 -8.78 -8.29 -1.47
C LYS A 127 -8.16 -9.67 -1.59
N GLY A 128 -7.45 -9.93 -2.69
CA GLY A 128 -6.83 -11.23 -2.94
C GLY A 128 -5.76 -11.58 -1.91
N ILE A 129 -5.01 -10.59 -1.42
CA ILE A 129 -4.06 -10.79 -0.31
C ILE A 129 -4.81 -11.17 0.97
N CYS A 130 -5.82 -10.40 1.37
CA CYS A 130 -6.58 -10.71 2.59
C CYS A 130 -7.30 -12.06 2.53
N GLU A 131 -7.76 -12.48 1.34
CA GLU A 131 -8.35 -13.81 1.15
C GLU A 131 -7.30 -14.93 1.22
N TYR A 132 -6.13 -14.71 0.63
CA TYR A 132 -5.03 -15.67 0.61
C TYR A 132 -4.46 -15.93 2.01
N ILE A 133 -4.30 -14.88 2.82
CA ILE A 133 -3.74 -14.98 4.18
C ILE A 133 -4.76 -15.42 5.24
N ARG A 134 -6.05 -15.51 4.92
CA ARG A 134 -7.12 -15.82 5.90
C ARG A 134 -6.89 -17.14 6.64
N ASN A 135 -6.26 -18.11 5.99
CA ASN A 135 -6.01 -19.44 6.55
C ASN A 135 -4.56 -19.61 7.06
N THR A 136 -3.83 -18.52 7.24
CA THR A 136 -2.46 -18.53 7.78
C THR A 136 -2.44 -17.87 9.16
N ASN A 137 -1.34 -18.04 9.89
CA ASN A 137 -1.12 -17.37 11.17
C ASN A 137 -0.54 -15.95 11.03
N LEU A 138 -0.46 -15.43 9.81
CA LEU A 138 0.12 -14.12 9.54
C LEU A 138 -0.86 -13.01 9.94
N GLU A 139 -0.34 -11.97 10.58
CA GLU A 139 -1.06 -10.72 10.64
C GLU A 139 -0.98 -10.03 9.28
N ALA A 140 -2.08 -9.42 8.83
CA ALA A 140 -2.09 -8.65 7.59
C ALA A 140 -2.80 -7.31 7.75
N TYR A 141 -2.13 -6.26 7.29
CA TYR A 141 -2.64 -4.90 7.28
C TYR A 141 -2.64 -4.35 5.87
N VAL A 142 -3.72 -3.66 5.51
CA VAL A 142 -3.92 -3.05 4.20
C VAL A 142 -4.08 -1.54 4.32
N ALA A 143 -3.38 -0.80 3.47
CA ALA A 143 -3.63 0.64 3.28
C ALA A 143 -4.78 0.81 2.29
N LEU A 144 -5.92 1.29 2.79
CA LEU A 144 -7.11 1.55 1.98
C LEU A 144 -7.06 2.93 1.31
N GLU A 145 -7.77 3.04 0.21
CA GLU A 145 -8.05 4.30 -0.47
C GLU A 145 -9.57 4.48 -0.63
N THR A 146 -10.04 5.71 -0.43
CA THR A 146 -11.44 6.11 -0.66
C THR A 146 -11.54 7.61 -0.91
N MET A 147 -12.73 8.11 -1.23
CA MET A 147 -12.95 9.55 -1.37
C MET A 147 -12.82 10.28 -0.02
N VAL A 148 -11.82 11.15 0.10
CA VAL A 148 -11.62 12.03 1.24
C VAL A 148 -11.94 13.47 0.83
N LYS A 149 -12.83 14.15 1.56
CA LYS A 149 -13.13 15.58 1.37
C LYS A 149 -12.40 16.45 2.39
N CYS A 150 -12.84 16.44 3.66
CA CYS A 150 -12.28 17.35 4.67
C CYS A 150 -10.91 16.90 5.21
N GLY A 151 -10.64 15.60 5.26
CA GLY A 151 -9.44 15.00 5.83
C GLY A 151 -9.29 15.10 7.36
N ILE A 152 -10.30 15.62 8.08
CA ILE A 152 -10.24 15.92 9.52
C ILE A 152 -11.46 15.39 10.30
N GLY A 153 -12.13 14.38 9.77
CA GLY A 153 -13.21 13.68 10.46
C GLY A 153 -14.58 14.37 10.49
N LEU A 154 -14.72 15.60 9.98
CA LEU A 154 -15.97 16.36 10.08
C LEU A 154 -17.06 15.90 9.11
N CYS A 155 -16.73 15.64 7.84
CA CYS A 155 -17.74 15.47 6.79
C CYS A 155 -18.24 14.02 6.61
N GLY A 156 -17.57 13.03 7.21
CA GLY A 156 -17.94 11.61 7.05
C GLY A 156 -17.73 10.98 5.66
N SER A 157 -17.23 11.71 4.65
CA SER A 157 -17.10 11.18 3.27
C SER A 157 -16.26 9.92 3.15
N CYS A 158 -15.30 9.75 4.06
CA CYS A 158 -14.34 8.65 4.05
C CYS A 158 -14.72 7.53 5.05
N PHE A 159 -16.01 7.38 5.34
CA PHE A 159 -16.51 6.36 6.26
C PHE A 159 -16.39 4.95 5.68
N ILE A 160 -15.66 4.08 6.39
CA ILE A 160 -15.47 2.68 6.03
C ILE A 160 -16.47 1.85 6.83
N ARG A 161 -17.60 1.52 6.17
CA ARG A 161 -18.72 0.80 6.80
C ARG A 161 -18.31 -0.51 7.48
N ALA A 162 -17.39 -1.27 6.88
CA ALA A 162 -17.00 -2.59 7.40
C ALA A 162 -16.33 -2.52 8.79
N SER A 163 -15.60 -1.43 9.06
CA SER A 163 -14.88 -1.22 10.33
C SER A 163 -15.52 -0.19 11.24
N ASN A 164 -16.61 0.47 10.81
CA ASN A 164 -17.25 1.59 11.50
C ASN A 164 -16.26 2.73 11.85
N LYS A 165 -15.31 3.00 10.96
CA LYS A 165 -14.21 3.95 11.17
C LYS A 165 -14.11 4.96 10.03
N LEU A 166 -13.52 6.13 10.29
CA LEU A 166 -13.24 7.17 9.30
C LEU A 166 -11.81 7.02 8.79
N LEU A 167 -11.62 6.81 7.48
CA LEU A 167 -10.29 6.62 6.90
C LEU A 167 -9.31 7.76 7.21
N CYS A 168 -9.75 9.02 7.26
CA CYS A 168 -8.86 10.16 7.53
C CYS A 168 -8.44 10.33 9.00
N ILE A 169 -9.08 9.61 9.94
CA ILE A 169 -8.81 9.69 11.38
C ILE A 169 -8.25 8.38 11.91
N ASP A 170 -8.88 7.27 11.54
CA ASP A 170 -8.59 5.94 12.04
C ASP A 170 -7.72 5.12 11.08
N GLY A 171 -7.81 5.40 9.78
CA GLY A 171 -7.01 4.78 8.73
C GLY A 171 -5.83 5.65 8.31
N PRO A 172 -5.18 5.39 7.16
CA PRO A 172 -5.65 4.51 6.08
C PRO A 172 -5.32 3.04 6.28
N VAL A 173 -4.52 2.68 7.29
CA VAL A 173 -4.10 1.28 7.51
C VAL A 173 -5.09 0.56 8.42
N PHE A 174 -5.58 -0.60 7.98
CA PHE A 174 -6.52 -1.45 8.70
C PHE A 174 -6.07 -2.91 8.67
N ARG A 175 -6.46 -3.70 9.67
CA ARG A 175 -6.31 -5.16 9.59
C ARG A 175 -7.21 -5.73 8.50
N CYS A 176 -6.75 -6.76 7.80
CA CYS A 176 -7.48 -7.39 6.71
C CYS A 176 -8.89 -7.86 7.12
N ASP A 177 -9.02 -8.49 8.28
CA ASP A 177 -10.29 -9.00 8.82
C ASP A 177 -11.31 -7.89 9.11
N GLU A 178 -10.85 -6.70 9.51
CA GLU A 178 -11.72 -5.53 9.74
C GLU A 178 -12.38 -5.00 8.46
N VAL A 179 -11.73 -5.16 7.29
CA VAL A 179 -12.13 -4.42 6.07
C VAL A 179 -12.33 -5.30 4.84
N ILE A 180 -12.19 -6.62 4.94
CA ILE A 180 -12.34 -7.52 3.78
C ILE A 180 -13.70 -7.39 3.08
N GLN A 181 -14.77 -7.10 3.81
CA GLN A 181 -16.10 -6.87 3.23
C GLN A 181 -16.22 -5.53 2.46
N HIS A 182 -15.31 -4.58 2.73
CA HIS A 182 -15.19 -3.34 1.98
C HIS A 182 -14.43 -3.56 0.66
N LEU A 183 -13.43 -4.45 0.67
CA LEU A 183 -12.62 -4.80 -0.49
C LEU A 183 -13.42 -5.67 -1.46
N GLY A 184 -13.84 -5.10 -2.60
CA GLY A 184 -14.61 -5.83 -3.63
C GLY A 184 -15.98 -5.25 -3.95
N LYS A 185 -16.40 -4.16 -3.29
CA LYS A 185 -17.43 -3.30 -3.84
C LYS A 185 -16.80 -2.48 -4.97
N THR A 186 -16.78 -3.03 -6.18
CA THR A 186 -16.60 -2.20 -7.38
C THR A 186 -17.64 -1.09 -7.33
N ASN A 187 -17.21 0.15 -7.60
CA ASN A 187 -18.08 1.32 -7.64
C ASN A 187 -19.20 1.11 -8.67
N ASN A 188 -20.31 0.50 -8.24
CA ASN A 188 -21.62 0.70 -8.83
C ASN A 188 -22.29 1.93 -8.19
N SER A 189 -21.55 3.04 -8.12
CA SER A 189 -22.12 4.37 -7.92
C SER A 189 -22.61 4.89 -9.28
N LYS A 190 -23.57 4.18 -9.86
CA LYS A 190 -24.68 4.77 -10.60
C LYS A 190 -25.90 4.60 -9.69
N ASN A 191 -26.65 5.67 -9.46
CA ASN A 191 -27.84 5.79 -8.63
C ASN A 191 -27.56 6.14 -7.15
N ILE A 192 -27.33 7.44 -6.89
CA ILE A 192 -28.31 8.34 -6.23
C ILE A 192 -28.21 9.69 -6.93
#